data_AF-A0A1V5SEP1-F1
#
_entry.id   AF-A0A1V5SEP1-F1
#
_cell.length_a   1.000
_cell.length_b   1.000
_cell.length_c   1.000
_cell.angle_alpha   90.00
_cell.angle_beta   90.00
_cell.angle_gamma   90.00
#
_symmetry.space_group_name_H-M   'P 1'
#
loop_
_entity.id
_entity.type
_entity.pdbx_description
1 polymer ?
#
loop_
_entity_poly.entity_id
_entity_poly.type
_entity_poly.pdbx_seq_one_letter_code
_entity_poly.pdbx_strand_id
1 'polypeptide(L)'
;MSGLETAADNAGGSKLLYSTDSESKINKFGYEMYQMGREGTQIKPISDFVADTGIVVWEDAYGQYIPYLYTEYAPLVECGKPVVYLYPDSETPFEVKVGANVTVSEPSYGSGWSGTAKPSGQLIVNGKTYPNLFWEGLGWGVYPQINSGTVVAAKDAEATIRSQLQYMNLNDQEITDFMEFWSPKLPKSNYVRISWIYGEEMDNLAPLYVNPKPDSVIRVFMDFAALDEIVDIKSQQLPKFERKGFTVVEWGGLLVK
;
A
#
# COMPACT_ATOMS: atom_id res chain seq x y z
N MET A 1 8.20 12.39 21.92
CA MET A 1 9.42 12.28 21.10
C MET A 1 10.53 13.06 21.80
N SER A 2 11.67 12.47 22.11
CA SER A 2 12.82 13.17 22.70
C SER A 2 13.81 13.58 21.61
N GLY A 3 14.48 14.73 21.76
CA GLY A 3 15.52 15.18 20.83
C GLY A 3 15.03 15.99 19.63
N LEU A 4 13.82 16.58 19.71
CA LEU A 4 13.34 17.52 18.69
C LEU A 4 13.69 18.97 19.09
N GLU A 5 14.15 19.75 18.12
CA GLU A 5 14.44 21.17 18.22
C GLU A 5 13.29 21.98 17.60
N THR A 6 12.97 23.15 18.17
CA THR A 6 11.95 24.05 17.61
C THR A 6 12.59 25.00 16.59
N ALA A 7 12.18 24.90 15.33
CA ALA A 7 12.57 25.84 14.27
C ALA A 7 11.73 27.12 14.29
N ALA A 8 10.43 26.99 14.55
CA ALA A 8 9.50 28.11 14.64
C ALA A 8 8.31 27.74 15.52
N ASP A 9 7.62 28.73 16.07
CA ASP A 9 6.36 28.57 16.77
C ASP A 9 5.39 29.71 16.42
N ASN A 10 4.10 29.51 16.71
CA ASN A 10 3.09 30.53 16.51
C ASN A 10 2.31 30.83 17.80
N ALA A 11 1.65 31.98 17.83
CA ALA A 11 0.85 32.42 18.97
C ALA A 11 -0.34 31.48 19.29
N GLY A 12 -0.72 30.60 18.35
CA GLY A 12 -1.74 29.58 18.52
C GLY A 12 -1.25 28.30 19.21
N GLY A 13 0.02 28.24 19.61
CA GLY A 13 0.59 27.09 20.35
C GLY A 13 1.11 25.97 19.47
N SER A 14 1.19 26.15 18.16
CA SER A 14 1.79 25.18 17.24
C SER A 14 3.29 25.44 17.06
N LYS A 15 4.05 24.37 16.78
CA LYS A 15 5.51 24.41 16.62
C LYS A 15 5.93 23.68 15.35
N LEU A 16 6.86 24.26 14.61
CA LEU A 16 7.64 23.57 13.61
C LEU A 16 8.89 22.99 14.29
N LEU A 17 9.01 21.68 14.24
CA LEU A 17 10.05 20.91 14.91
C LEU A 17 10.93 20.18 13.88
N TYR A 18 12.19 19.95 14.22
CA TYR A 18 13.13 19.17 13.43
C TYR A 18 14.12 18.44 14.35
N SER A 19 15.01 17.63 13.76
CA SER A 19 16.11 16.99 14.49
C SER A 19 17.35 16.95 13.62
N THR A 20 18.51 17.23 14.23
CA THR A 20 19.82 17.08 13.59
C THR A 20 20.45 15.71 13.87
N ASP A 21 19.81 14.87 14.69
CA ASP A 21 20.25 13.53 15.03
C ASP A 21 19.72 12.51 14.02
N SER A 22 20.61 11.85 13.28
CA SER A 22 20.25 10.79 12.33
C SER A 22 19.59 9.58 12.99
N GLU A 23 19.84 9.35 14.28
CA GLU A 23 19.24 8.27 15.04
C GLU A 23 17.85 8.60 15.59
N SER A 24 17.44 9.87 15.47
CA SER A 24 16.12 10.31 15.92
C SER A 24 15.01 9.61 15.16
N LYS A 25 13.91 9.32 15.87
CA LYS A 25 12.76 8.58 15.31
C LYS A 25 12.18 9.28 14.08
N ILE A 26 12.18 10.60 14.05
CA ILE A 26 11.62 11.35 12.92
C ILE A 26 12.51 11.27 11.68
N ASN A 27 13.84 11.34 11.85
CA ASN A 27 14.76 11.26 10.73
C ASN A 27 14.83 9.84 10.17
N LYS A 28 14.78 8.81 11.03
CA LYS A 28 14.63 7.42 10.58
C LYS A 28 13.34 7.21 9.79
N PHE A 29 12.21 7.68 10.33
CA PHE A 29 10.92 7.63 9.63
C PHE A 29 10.97 8.35 8.28
N GLY A 30 11.43 9.60 8.26
CA GLY A 30 11.53 10.37 7.01
C GLY A 30 12.49 9.75 6.00
N TYR A 31 13.59 9.17 6.47
CA TYR A 31 14.56 8.50 5.62
C TYR A 31 14.05 7.15 5.09
N GLU A 32 13.26 6.41 5.87
CA GLU A 32 12.51 5.24 5.40
C GLU A 32 11.52 5.64 4.31
N MET A 33 10.74 6.72 4.53
CA MET A 33 9.82 7.27 3.54
C MET A 33 10.55 7.72 2.26
N TYR A 34 11.71 8.35 2.38
CA TYR A 34 12.54 8.73 1.23
C TYR A 34 12.98 7.53 0.39
N GLN A 35 13.31 6.40 1.02
CA GLN A 35 13.74 5.21 0.30
C GLN A 35 12.62 4.57 -0.54
N MET A 36 11.36 4.85 -0.24
CA MET A 36 10.21 4.24 -0.93
C MET A 36 10.15 4.69 -2.40
N GLY A 37 10.09 3.72 -3.32
CA GLY A 37 9.99 3.96 -4.77
C GLY A 37 11.30 4.36 -5.44
N ARG A 38 12.43 4.19 -4.74
CA ARG A 38 13.77 4.51 -5.23
C ARG A 38 14.64 3.27 -5.39
N GLU A 39 14.02 2.10 -5.52
CA GLU A 39 14.71 0.81 -5.62
C GLU A 39 15.64 0.79 -6.85
N GLY A 40 16.90 0.41 -6.63
CA GLY A 40 17.92 0.37 -7.70
C GLY A 40 18.50 1.73 -8.11
N THR A 41 18.06 2.82 -7.48
CA THR A 41 18.67 4.15 -7.66
C THR A 41 19.74 4.42 -6.60
N GLN A 42 20.64 5.37 -6.88
CA GLN A 42 21.57 5.83 -5.87
C GLN A 42 20.82 6.69 -4.83
N ILE A 43 20.64 6.15 -3.63
CA ILE A 43 20.01 6.85 -2.51
C ILE A 43 21.08 7.60 -1.72
N LYS A 44 20.85 8.89 -1.44
CA LYS A 44 21.74 9.68 -0.58
C LYS A 44 21.75 9.09 0.84
N PRO A 45 22.89 9.03 1.54
CA PRO A 45 22.94 8.54 2.91
C PRO A 45 22.07 9.38 3.86
N ILE A 46 21.66 8.78 4.99
CA ILE A 46 20.82 9.47 5.99
C ILE A 46 21.48 10.75 6.52
N SER A 47 22.81 10.82 6.55
CA SER A 47 23.53 12.05 6.91
C SER A 47 23.15 13.24 6.03
N ASP A 48 23.00 13.01 4.72
CA ASP A 48 22.69 14.06 3.75
C ASP A 48 21.22 14.44 3.84
N PHE A 49 20.33 13.45 4.00
CA PHE A 49 18.92 13.67 4.30
C PHE A 49 18.73 14.57 5.53
N VAL A 50 19.47 14.30 6.61
CA VAL A 50 19.40 15.10 7.83
C VAL A 50 19.99 16.50 7.63
N ALA A 51 21.15 16.59 6.97
CA ALA A 51 21.80 17.87 6.68
C ALA A 51 20.92 18.81 5.85
N ASP A 52 20.15 18.27 4.91
CA ASP A 52 19.23 19.03 4.06
C ASP A 52 17.89 19.34 4.75
N THR A 53 17.70 18.96 6.02
CA THR A 53 16.40 19.03 6.71
C THR A 53 15.31 18.30 5.91
N GLY A 54 15.60 17.05 5.52
CA GLY A 54 14.73 16.24 4.67
C GLY A 54 13.33 15.99 5.23
N ILE A 55 13.13 16.17 6.55
CA ILE A 55 11.84 16.15 7.21
C ILE A 55 11.75 17.21 8.30
N VAL A 56 10.58 17.84 8.41
CA VAL A 56 10.16 18.66 9.54
C VAL A 56 8.82 18.17 10.06
N VAL A 57 8.47 18.51 11.30
CA VAL A 57 7.21 18.11 11.92
C VAL A 57 6.47 19.33 12.42
N TRP A 58 5.23 19.47 12.03
CA TRP A 58 4.33 20.41 12.65
C TRP A 58 3.64 19.76 13.84
N GLU A 59 3.95 20.24 15.05
CA GLU A 59 3.16 19.97 16.25
C GLU A 59 2.02 21.00 16.32
N ASP A 60 0.78 20.56 16.20
CA ASP A 60 -0.37 21.45 16.32
C ASP A 60 -0.71 21.81 17.78
N ALA A 61 -1.70 22.68 17.97
CA ALA A 61 -2.13 23.13 19.31
C ALA A 61 -2.72 22.01 20.18
N TYR A 62 -3.02 20.85 19.59
CA TYR A 62 -3.58 19.67 20.26
C TYR A 62 -2.51 18.60 20.53
N GLY A 63 -1.24 18.86 20.19
CA GLY A 63 -0.13 17.93 20.36
C GLY A 63 -0.08 16.84 19.29
N GLN A 64 -0.76 17.03 18.15
CA GLN A 64 -0.65 16.15 16.99
C GLN A 64 0.55 16.53 16.14
N TYR A 65 1.22 15.52 15.58
CA TYR A 65 2.44 15.70 14.78
C TYR A 65 2.16 15.38 13.32
N ILE A 66 2.40 16.34 12.43
CA ILE A 66 2.23 16.21 10.99
C ILE A 66 3.61 16.33 10.33
N PRO A 67 4.17 15.24 9.76
CA PRO A 67 5.45 15.28 9.09
C PRO A 67 5.32 15.91 7.69
N TYR A 68 6.30 16.71 7.32
CA TYR A 68 6.47 17.26 5.98
C TYR A 68 7.86 16.90 5.49
N LEU A 69 7.93 16.16 4.38
CA LEU A 69 9.19 15.86 3.71
C LEU A 69 9.54 16.98 2.73
N TYR A 70 10.82 17.34 2.66
CA TYR A 70 11.32 18.16 1.56
C TYR A 70 11.11 17.38 0.26
N THR A 71 10.61 18.04 -0.79
CA THR A 71 10.15 17.40 -2.02
C THR A 71 11.20 16.48 -2.68
N GLU A 72 12.49 16.84 -2.59
CA GLU A 72 13.58 15.99 -3.08
C GLU A 72 13.62 14.60 -2.42
N TYR A 73 13.20 14.55 -1.15
CA TYR A 73 13.16 13.37 -0.30
C TYR A 73 11.76 12.78 -0.14
N ALA A 74 10.74 13.34 -0.78
CA ALA A 74 9.40 12.77 -0.74
C ALA A 74 9.40 11.34 -1.29
N PRO A 75 8.62 10.40 -0.72
CA PRO A 75 8.48 9.07 -1.32
C PRO A 75 8.07 9.21 -2.78
N LEU A 76 8.66 8.41 -3.67
CA LEU A 76 8.22 8.34 -5.06
C LEU A 76 7.01 7.42 -5.23
N VAL A 77 6.26 7.21 -4.16
CA VAL A 77 5.15 6.26 -4.17
C VAL A 77 3.92 6.87 -3.54
N GLU A 78 2.77 6.61 -4.14
CA GLU A 78 1.46 6.83 -3.49
C GLU A 78 0.96 5.46 -3.01
N CYS A 79 0.99 5.20 -1.70
CA CYS A 79 0.49 3.94 -1.13
C CYS A 79 -0.97 3.72 -1.53
N GLY A 80 -1.21 2.82 -2.47
CA GLY A 80 -2.53 2.55 -3.02
C GLY A 80 -3.25 1.43 -2.29
N LYS A 81 -4.23 1.84 -1.49
CA LYS A 81 -5.61 1.36 -1.47
C LYS A 81 -5.84 -0.16 -1.65
N PRO A 82 -5.42 -1.00 -0.69
CA PRO A 82 -5.88 -2.36 -0.60
C PRO A 82 -7.37 -2.48 -0.28
N VAL A 83 -8.05 -3.33 -1.04
CA VAL A 83 -9.46 -3.71 -0.88
C VAL A 83 -9.52 -5.19 -0.52
N VAL A 84 -10.26 -5.54 0.53
CA VAL A 84 -10.44 -6.91 1.03
C VAL A 84 -11.90 -7.37 0.85
N TYR A 85 -12.09 -8.49 0.18
CA TYR A 85 -13.36 -9.18 -0.02
C TYR A 85 -13.40 -10.48 0.80
N LEU A 86 -14.57 -10.81 1.34
CA LEU A 86 -14.80 -12.02 2.12
C LEU A 86 -15.95 -12.82 1.49
N TYR A 87 -15.66 -14.05 1.03
CA TYR A 87 -16.61 -14.95 0.38
C TYR A 87 -16.76 -16.26 1.19
N PRO A 88 -17.53 -16.27 2.28
CA PRO A 88 -17.80 -17.49 3.04
C PRO A 88 -18.84 -18.39 2.35
N ASP A 89 -18.89 -19.68 2.67
CA ASP A 89 -19.89 -20.61 2.12
C ASP A 89 -21.31 -20.35 2.65
N SER A 90 -21.42 -19.74 3.82
CA SER A 90 -22.67 -19.31 4.45
C SER A 90 -22.48 -17.97 5.15
N GLU A 91 -23.57 -17.32 5.54
CA GLU A 91 -23.49 -16.09 6.33
C GLU A 91 -22.66 -16.32 7.60
N THR A 92 -21.56 -15.56 7.74
CA THR A 92 -20.50 -15.87 8.71
C THR A 92 -20.04 -14.60 9.42
N PRO A 93 -19.98 -14.58 10.77
CA PRO A 93 -19.37 -13.48 11.49
C PRO A 93 -17.86 -13.46 11.21
N PHE A 94 -17.28 -12.27 11.06
CA PHE A 94 -15.85 -12.12 10.79
C PHE A 94 -15.18 -11.10 11.71
N GLU A 95 -13.87 -11.26 11.85
CA GLU A 95 -12.92 -10.25 12.32
C GLU A 95 -11.76 -10.17 11.32
N VAL A 96 -11.35 -8.96 10.95
CA VAL A 96 -10.20 -8.70 10.08
C VAL A 96 -9.31 -7.65 10.70
N LYS A 97 -8.00 -7.92 10.75
CA LYS A 97 -6.97 -6.96 11.15
C LYS A 97 -5.84 -6.95 10.14
N VAL A 98 -5.40 -5.76 9.79
CA VAL A 98 -4.25 -5.50 8.95
C VAL A 98 -3.08 -5.08 9.83
N GLY A 99 -1.93 -5.69 9.61
CA GLY A 99 -0.65 -5.30 10.16
C GLY A 99 -0.09 -4.08 9.44
N ALA A 100 -0.76 -2.94 9.63
CA ALA A 100 -0.41 -1.66 9.02
C ALA A 100 -0.80 -0.49 9.92
N ASN A 101 -0.13 0.64 9.72
CA ASN A 101 -0.55 1.94 10.23
C ASN A 101 -1.64 2.50 9.31
N VAL A 102 -2.89 2.07 9.53
CA VAL A 102 -4.05 2.45 8.73
C VAL A 102 -4.37 3.94 8.92
N THR A 103 -4.37 4.69 7.83
CA THR A 103 -4.64 6.15 7.81
C THR A 103 -6.00 6.49 7.21
N VAL A 104 -6.48 5.68 6.27
CA VAL A 104 -7.82 5.80 5.68
C VAL A 104 -8.46 4.43 5.67
N SER A 105 -9.77 4.36 5.94
CA SER A 105 -10.49 3.10 5.95
C SER A 105 -11.98 3.29 5.74
N GLU A 106 -12.61 2.37 5.03
CA GLU A 106 -14.06 2.26 4.95
C GLU A 106 -14.46 0.77 4.99
N PRO A 107 -15.23 0.31 6.00
CA PRO A 107 -15.71 1.02 7.18
C PRO A 107 -14.59 1.58 8.06
N SER A 108 -14.90 2.39 9.08
CA SER A 108 -13.90 2.86 10.04
C SER A 108 -13.17 1.68 10.70
N TYR A 109 -11.84 1.69 10.64
CA TYR A 109 -11.00 0.56 11.05
C TYR A 109 -10.88 0.38 12.57
N GLY A 110 -10.65 1.45 13.35
CA GLY A 110 -10.44 1.35 14.79
C GLY A 110 -9.28 0.39 15.14
N SER A 111 -9.60 -0.76 15.73
CA SER A 111 -8.65 -1.84 16.08
C SER A 111 -8.75 -3.08 15.17
N GLY A 112 -9.40 -2.94 14.02
CA GLY A 112 -9.83 -4.03 13.15
C GLY A 112 -11.32 -3.94 12.83
N TRP A 113 -11.71 -4.52 11.70
CA TRP A 113 -13.12 -4.65 11.35
C TRP A 113 -13.71 -5.92 11.95
N SER A 114 -14.98 -5.84 12.31
CA SER A 114 -15.79 -7.00 12.68
C SER A 114 -17.21 -6.82 12.15
N GLY A 115 -17.84 -7.91 11.71
CA GLY A 115 -19.17 -7.85 11.14
C GLY A 115 -19.66 -9.21 10.67
N THR A 116 -20.56 -9.21 9.69
CA THR A 116 -21.07 -10.41 9.05
C THR A 116 -20.79 -10.36 7.55
N ALA A 117 -20.18 -11.42 7.01
CA ALA A 117 -19.94 -11.60 5.59
C ALA A 117 -20.97 -12.57 5.01
N LYS A 118 -21.48 -12.26 3.82
CA LYS A 118 -22.39 -13.13 3.06
C LYS A 118 -21.65 -13.82 1.92
N PRO A 119 -22.14 -14.97 1.43
CA PRO A 119 -21.55 -15.65 0.28
C PRO A 119 -21.42 -14.81 -0.99
N SER A 120 -22.25 -13.77 -1.12
CA SER A 120 -22.18 -12.82 -2.23
C SER A 120 -20.99 -11.86 -2.17
N GLY A 121 -20.20 -11.85 -1.10
CA GLY A 121 -19.17 -10.84 -0.83
C GLY A 121 -19.68 -9.62 -0.07
N GLN A 122 -21.00 -9.46 0.08
CA GLN A 122 -21.60 -8.35 0.82
C GLN A 122 -21.26 -8.45 2.31
N LEU A 123 -20.81 -7.34 2.89
CA LEU A 123 -20.46 -7.22 4.29
C LEU A 123 -21.48 -6.37 5.05
N ILE A 124 -21.74 -6.71 6.30
CA ILE A 124 -22.54 -5.92 7.23
C ILE A 124 -21.66 -5.57 8.42
N VAL A 125 -21.35 -4.29 8.58
CA VAL A 125 -20.54 -3.76 9.68
C VAL A 125 -21.33 -2.66 10.37
N ASN A 126 -21.57 -2.78 11.67
CA ASN A 126 -22.37 -1.83 12.46
C ASN A 126 -23.75 -1.52 11.84
N GLY A 127 -24.41 -2.55 11.29
CA GLY A 127 -25.73 -2.44 10.66
C GLY A 127 -25.74 -1.76 9.28
N LYS A 128 -24.58 -1.39 8.74
CA LYS A 128 -24.44 -0.82 7.38
C LYS A 128 -23.84 -1.85 6.44
N THR A 129 -24.25 -1.76 5.18
CA THR A 129 -23.81 -2.66 4.11
C THR A 129 -22.59 -2.08 3.40
N TYR A 130 -21.59 -2.92 3.15
CA TYR A 130 -20.38 -2.57 2.41
C TYR A 130 -20.07 -3.64 1.35
N PRO A 131 -19.54 -3.24 0.18
CA PRO A 131 -19.12 -4.19 -0.85
C PRO A 131 -17.79 -4.88 -0.54
N ASN A 132 -16.96 -4.26 0.31
CA ASN A 132 -15.62 -4.71 0.69
C ASN A 132 -15.14 -3.97 1.95
N LEU A 133 -13.97 -4.34 2.46
CA LEU A 133 -13.22 -3.57 3.45
C LEU A 133 -12.10 -2.83 2.71
N PHE A 134 -12.06 -1.53 2.85
CA PHE A 134 -11.06 -0.66 2.22
C PHE A 134 -10.09 -0.13 3.26
N TRP A 135 -8.78 -0.16 2.97
CA TRP A 135 -7.80 0.57 3.76
C TRP A 135 -6.71 1.25 2.92
N GLU A 136 -6.11 2.29 3.49
CA GLU A 136 -4.81 2.85 3.11
C GLU A 136 -3.94 2.92 4.36
N GLY A 137 -2.65 2.69 4.18
CA GLY A 137 -1.70 2.77 5.28
C GLY A 137 -0.34 2.22 4.91
N LEU A 138 0.61 2.43 5.79
CA LEU A 138 1.93 1.84 5.68
C LEU A 138 1.91 0.47 6.37
N GLY A 139 2.18 -0.59 5.61
CA GLY A 139 2.39 -1.94 6.16
C GLY A 139 3.51 -1.95 7.20
N TRP A 140 3.41 -2.81 8.21
CA TRP A 140 4.43 -2.90 9.26
C TRP A 140 5.71 -3.61 8.82
N GLY A 141 5.68 -4.30 7.69
CA GLY A 141 6.82 -5.06 7.21
C GLY A 141 7.64 -4.36 6.15
N VAL A 142 8.51 -5.16 5.53
CA VAL A 142 9.51 -4.69 4.57
C VAL A 142 8.96 -4.79 3.16
N TYR A 143 9.13 -3.73 2.38
CA TYR A 143 8.82 -3.74 0.97
C TYR A 143 9.82 -4.64 0.21
N PRO A 144 9.35 -5.62 -0.59
CA PRO A 144 10.23 -6.55 -1.28
C PRO A 144 10.99 -5.84 -2.41
N GLN A 145 12.14 -6.41 -2.78
CA GLN A 145 12.89 -5.94 -3.95
C GLN A 145 12.19 -6.37 -5.25
N ILE A 146 11.86 -5.41 -6.11
CA ILE A 146 11.23 -5.69 -7.39
C ILE A 146 12.28 -6.03 -8.46
N ASN A 147 12.49 -7.32 -8.71
CA ASN A 147 13.51 -7.83 -9.64
C ASN A 147 12.94 -8.62 -10.83
N SER A 148 11.62 -8.79 -10.87
CA SER A 148 10.92 -9.51 -11.93
C SER A 148 9.59 -8.84 -12.25
N GLY A 149 9.14 -8.94 -13.50
CA GLY A 149 7.90 -8.30 -13.93
C GLY A 149 7.63 -8.52 -15.41
N THR A 150 6.79 -7.66 -15.97
CA THR A 150 6.46 -7.59 -17.40
C THR A 150 6.55 -6.14 -17.85
N VAL A 151 7.27 -5.87 -18.94
CA VAL A 151 7.36 -4.54 -19.54
C VAL A 151 6.55 -4.53 -20.83
N VAL A 152 5.61 -3.60 -20.93
CA VAL A 152 4.72 -3.44 -22.09
C VAL A 152 4.66 -1.99 -22.53
N ALA A 153 4.25 -1.74 -23.78
CA ALA A 153 3.91 -0.39 -24.18
C ALA A 153 2.73 0.12 -23.32
N ALA A 154 2.71 1.41 -22.99
CA ALA A 154 1.70 1.95 -22.06
C ALA A 154 0.26 1.72 -22.54
N LYS A 155 0.02 1.74 -23.87
CA LYS A 155 -1.29 1.43 -24.48
C LYS A 155 -1.78 0.00 -24.20
N ASP A 156 -0.86 -0.93 -23.92
CA ASP A 156 -1.15 -2.36 -23.72
C ASP A 156 -1.19 -2.71 -22.22
N ALA A 157 -0.89 -1.76 -21.32
CA ALA A 157 -0.81 -1.97 -19.87
C ALA A 157 -2.13 -2.46 -19.28
N GLU A 158 -3.26 -1.80 -19.60
CA GLU A 158 -4.56 -2.21 -19.07
C GLU A 158 -4.94 -3.64 -19.48
N ALA A 159 -4.77 -3.98 -20.76
CA ALA A 159 -5.06 -5.34 -21.24
C ALA A 159 -4.16 -6.39 -20.56
N THR A 160 -2.90 -6.04 -20.34
CA THR A 160 -1.93 -6.91 -19.66
C THR A 160 -2.31 -7.15 -18.21
N ILE A 161 -2.62 -6.09 -17.46
CA ILE A 161 -3.04 -6.17 -16.04
C ILE A 161 -4.28 -7.05 -15.91
N ARG A 162 -5.32 -6.82 -16.73
CA ARG A 162 -6.54 -7.65 -16.74
C ARG A 162 -6.24 -9.12 -16.99
N SER A 163 -5.41 -9.42 -17.97
CA SER A 163 -5.02 -10.80 -18.31
C SER A 163 -4.26 -11.47 -17.16
N GLN A 164 -3.35 -10.75 -16.51
CA GLN A 164 -2.56 -11.27 -15.38
C GLN A 164 -3.42 -11.51 -14.14
N LEU A 165 -4.33 -10.59 -13.79
CA LEU A 165 -5.29 -10.78 -12.70
C LEU A 165 -6.22 -11.98 -12.95
N GLN A 166 -6.74 -12.11 -14.17
CA GLN A 166 -7.56 -13.25 -14.56
C GLN A 166 -6.77 -14.57 -14.48
N TYR A 167 -5.52 -14.57 -14.93
CA TYR A 167 -4.64 -15.74 -14.80
C TYR A 167 -4.41 -16.14 -13.34
N MET A 168 -4.25 -15.15 -12.45
CA MET A 168 -4.16 -15.35 -11.00
C MET A 168 -5.51 -15.72 -10.36
N ASN A 169 -6.58 -15.93 -11.14
CA ASN A 169 -7.89 -16.37 -10.65
C ASN A 169 -8.62 -15.32 -9.79
N LEU A 170 -8.44 -14.02 -10.07
CA LEU A 170 -9.38 -12.99 -9.66
C LEU A 170 -10.64 -13.05 -10.51
N ASN A 171 -11.79 -12.74 -9.91
CA ASN A 171 -13.08 -12.77 -10.62
C ASN A 171 -13.36 -11.44 -11.34
N ASP A 172 -14.39 -11.43 -12.20
CA ASP A 172 -14.71 -10.26 -13.03
C ASP A 172 -15.03 -9.00 -12.23
N GLN A 173 -15.67 -9.13 -11.06
CA GLN A 173 -16.00 -7.98 -10.20
C GLN A 173 -14.73 -7.41 -9.56
N GLU A 174 -13.88 -8.26 -8.98
CA GLU A 174 -12.61 -7.86 -8.37
C GLU A 174 -11.69 -7.18 -9.41
N ILE A 175 -11.62 -7.73 -10.63
CA ILE A 175 -10.85 -7.14 -11.73
C ILE A 175 -11.46 -5.80 -12.16
N THR A 176 -12.79 -5.69 -12.22
CA THR A 176 -13.47 -4.44 -12.58
C THR A 176 -13.15 -3.36 -11.55
N ASP A 177 -13.30 -3.64 -10.27
CA ASP A 177 -13.02 -2.69 -9.18
C ASP A 177 -11.53 -2.29 -9.16
N PHE A 178 -10.63 -3.26 -9.35
CA PHE A 178 -9.19 -3.01 -9.45
C PHE A 178 -8.88 -2.03 -10.59
N MET A 179 -9.43 -2.27 -11.78
CA MET A 179 -9.16 -1.45 -12.96
C MET A 179 -9.85 -0.09 -12.89
N GLU A 180 -11.06 0.01 -12.34
CA GLU A 180 -11.73 1.30 -12.11
C GLU A 180 -10.84 2.21 -11.26
N PHE A 181 -10.17 1.63 -10.25
CA PHE A 181 -9.25 2.38 -9.43
C PHE A 181 -7.91 2.71 -10.13
N TRP A 182 -7.28 1.73 -10.78
CA TRP A 182 -5.91 1.87 -11.27
C TRP A 182 -5.79 2.39 -12.71
N SER A 183 -6.73 2.13 -13.62
CA SER A 183 -6.69 2.62 -15.01
C SER A 183 -6.47 4.14 -15.10
N PRO A 184 -7.16 5.01 -14.32
CA PRO A 184 -6.93 6.45 -14.37
C PRO A 184 -5.53 6.90 -13.92
N LYS A 185 -4.80 6.03 -13.22
CA LYS A 185 -3.46 6.29 -12.64
C LYS A 185 -2.34 5.67 -13.45
N LEU A 186 -2.64 4.92 -14.52
CA LEU A 186 -1.61 4.32 -15.35
C LEU A 186 -0.74 5.41 -15.98
N PRO A 187 0.60 5.21 -16.03
CA PRO A 187 1.49 6.18 -16.64
C PRO A 187 1.19 6.42 -18.12
N LYS A 188 1.47 7.64 -18.57
CA LYS A 188 1.40 8.02 -20.00
C LYS A 188 2.77 7.94 -20.70
N SER A 189 3.72 7.21 -20.12
CA SER A 189 5.06 6.98 -20.66
C SER A 189 5.03 6.07 -21.90
N ASN A 190 6.20 5.81 -22.51
CA ASN A 190 6.27 4.88 -23.65
C ASN A 190 5.97 3.44 -23.22
N TYR A 191 6.55 3.04 -22.09
CA TYR A 191 6.43 1.71 -21.53
C TYR A 191 6.02 1.77 -20.05
N VAL A 192 5.47 0.66 -19.56
CA VAL A 192 5.11 0.46 -18.16
C VAL A 192 5.68 -0.88 -17.71
N ARG A 193 6.39 -0.90 -16.58
CA ARG A 193 6.71 -2.13 -15.86
C ARG A 193 5.54 -2.47 -14.96
N ILE A 194 5.10 -3.73 -14.97
CA ILE A 194 4.11 -4.29 -14.07
C ILE A 194 4.75 -5.47 -13.32
N SER A 195 4.71 -5.45 -12.00
CA SER A 195 5.22 -6.49 -11.12
C SER A 195 4.19 -6.78 -10.02
N TRP A 196 4.04 -8.04 -9.62
CA TRP A 196 3.06 -8.44 -8.61
C TRP A 196 3.73 -8.94 -7.35
N ILE A 197 3.41 -8.36 -6.22
CA ILE A 197 3.77 -8.87 -4.90
C ILE A 197 2.62 -9.78 -4.44
N TYR A 198 2.93 -11.00 -4.02
CA TYR A 198 1.94 -11.98 -3.58
C TYR A 198 2.55 -13.02 -2.63
N GLY A 199 1.69 -13.82 -1.99
CA GLY A 199 2.14 -14.89 -1.08
C GLY A 199 2.93 -14.36 0.11
N GLU A 200 4.07 -14.99 0.42
CA GLU A 200 4.91 -14.65 1.57
C GLU A 200 5.41 -13.19 1.54
N GLU A 201 5.70 -12.64 0.35
CA GLU A 201 6.13 -11.24 0.22
C GLU A 201 5.02 -10.28 0.66
N MET A 202 3.76 -10.59 0.33
CA MET A 202 2.61 -9.78 0.73
C MET A 202 2.29 -9.96 2.22
N ASP A 203 2.41 -11.18 2.75
CA ASP A 203 2.22 -11.48 4.17
C ASP A 203 3.28 -10.79 5.04
N ASN A 204 4.52 -10.68 4.54
CA ASN A 204 5.57 -9.92 5.18
C ASN A 204 5.30 -8.42 5.08
N LEU A 205 4.96 -7.89 3.91
CA LEU A 205 4.72 -6.47 3.68
C LEU A 205 3.61 -5.91 4.58
N ALA A 206 2.46 -6.58 4.60
CA ALA A 206 1.32 -6.21 5.43
C ALA A 206 0.60 -7.49 5.89
N PRO A 207 0.89 -8.00 7.11
CA PRO A 207 0.22 -9.19 7.61
C PRO A 207 -1.31 -9.02 7.65
N LEU A 208 -2.06 -10.03 7.22
CA LEU A 208 -3.52 -10.03 7.29
C LEU A 208 -4.01 -11.11 8.23
N TYR A 209 -4.72 -10.71 9.28
CA TYR A 209 -5.41 -11.60 10.20
C TYR A 209 -6.90 -11.65 9.84
N VAL A 210 -7.44 -12.86 9.70
CA VAL A 210 -8.86 -13.11 9.47
C VAL A 210 -9.36 -14.22 10.38
N ASN A 211 -10.49 -14.00 11.04
CA ASN A 211 -11.20 -14.99 11.83
C ASN A 211 -12.69 -15.02 11.44
N PRO A 212 -13.31 -16.18 11.17
CA PRO A 212 -12.70 -17.52 11.13
C PRO A 212 -11.59 -17.62 10.08
N LYS A 213 -10.68 -18.57 10.26
CA LYS A 213 -9.58 -18.76 9.32
C LYS A 213 -10.15 -19.13 7.94
N PRO A 214 -9.82 -18.40 6.87
CA PRO A 214 -10.26 -18.76 5.52
C PRO A 214 -9.56 -20.02 5.03
N ASP A 215 -10.26 -20.75 4.18
CA ASP A 215 -9.76 -21.93 3.46
C ASP A 215 -8.85 -21.51 2.30
N SER A 216 -9.14 -20.36 1.68
CA SER A 216 -8.35 -19.79 0.58
C SER A 216 -8.06 -18.31 0.80
N VAL A 217 -6.84 -17.90 0.51
CA VAL A 217 -6.39 -16.51 0.61
C VAL A 217 -5.70 -16.13 -0.69
N ILE A 218 -6.23 -15.12 -1.37
CA ILE A 218 -5.70 -14.56 -2.62
C ILE A 218 -5.28 -13.13 -2.31
N ARG A 219 -3.98 -12.84 -2.32
CA ARG A 219 -3.46 -11.50 -2.05
C ARG A 219 -2.52 -11.10 -3.16
N VAL A 220 -2.87 -10.06 -3.89
CA VAL A 220 -2.08 -9.53 -5.01
C VAL A 220 -1.89 -8.04 -4.87
N PHE A 221 -0.66 -7.56 -4.99
CA PHE A 221 -0.36 -6.14 -4.89
C PHE A 221 0.47 -5.72 -6.08
N MET A 222 -0.07 -4.82 -6.90
CA MET A 222 0.58 -4.38 -8.13
C MET A 222 1.59 -3.29 -7.84
N ASP A 223 2.86 -3.57 -8.07
CA ASP A 223 3.87 -2.54 -8.25
C ASP A 223 3.98 -2.20 -9.74
N PHE A 224 3.89 -0.92 -10.09
CA PHE A 224 4.07 -0.51 -11.48
C PHE A 224 4.80 0.82 -11.59
N ALA A 225 5.61 0.95 -12.65
CA ALA A 225 6.49 2.10 -12.87
C ALA A 225 6.43 2.56 -14.33
N ALA A 226 6.51 3.88 -14.52
CA ALA A 226 6.67 4.51 -15.82
C ALA A 226 8.09 4.25 -16.37
N LEU A 227 8.21 3.96 -17.66
CA LEU A 227 9.49 3.75 -18.34
C LEU A 227 9.54 4.48 -19.68
N ASP A 228 10.64 5.17 -19.94
CA ASP A 228 10.89 5.83 -21.23
C ASP A 228 11.36 4.84 -22.31
N GLU A 229 12.05 3.78 -21.90
CA GLU A 229 12.57 2.72 -22.76
C GLU A 229 12.29 1.32 -22.18
N ILE A 230 12.40 0.28 -23.02
CA ILE A 230 12.28 -1.09 -22.55
C ILE A 230 13.48 -1.42 -21.68
N VAL A 231 13.21 -1.95 -20.48
CA VAL A 231 14.24 -2.49 -19.60
C VAL A 231 14.21 -4.02 -19.65
N ASP A 232 15.38 -4.64 -19.62
CA ASP A 232 15.49 -6.09 -19.45
C ASP A 232 15.23 -6.44 -17.99
N ILE A 233 14.12 -7.12 -17.74
CA ILE A 233 13.71 -7.60 -16.42
C ILE A 233 13.32 -9.06 -16.52
N LYS A 234 13.67 -9.84 -15.49
CA LYS A 234 13.29 -11.24 -15.42
C LYS A 234 11.76 -11.36 -15.50
N SER A 235 11.26 -12.25 -16.36
CA SER A 235 9.83 -12.55 -16.41
C SER A 235 9.36 -13.13 -15.08
N GLN A 236 8.31 -12.52 -14.52
CA GLN A 236 7.71 -12.98 -13.28
C GLN A 236 6.85 -14.24 -13.51
N GLN A 237 7.03 -15.24 -12.66
CA GLN A 237 6.11 -16.38 -12.62
C GLN A 237 4.89 -15.95 -11.81
N LEU A 238 3.69 -16.04 -12.37
CA LEU A 238 2.46 -15.71 -11.65
C LEU A 238 1.84 -16.99 -11.08
N PRO A 239 1.31 -16.95 -9.84
CA PRO A 239 0.59 -18.07 -9.27
C PRO A 239 -0.77 -18.22 -9.95
N LYS A 240 -1.34 -19.42 -9.90
CA LYS A 240 -2.78 -19.64 -10.14
C LYS A 240 -3.41 -19.97 -8.82
N PHE A 241 -4.08 -19.02 -8.19
CA PHE A 241 -4.71 -19.26 -6.90
C PHE A 241 -5.93 -20.17 -7.04
N GLU A 242 -6.16 -21.02 -6.03
CA GLU A 242 -7.37 -21.82 -5.93
C GLU A 242 -8.40 -21.12 -5.04
N ARG A 243 -9.69 -21.32 -5.35
CA ARG A 243 -10.81 -20.88 -4.50
C ARG A 243 -11.53 -22.10 -3.98
N LYS A 244 -11.41 -22.35 -2.69
CA LYS A 244 -12.02 -23.46 -1.95
C LYS A 244 -12.57 -22.90 -0.65
N GLY A 245 -13.81 -23.25 -0.32
CA GLY A 245 -14.49 -22.85 0.92
C GLY A 245 -14.49 -21.33 1.14
N PHE A 246 -14.36 -20.92 2.41
CA PHE A 246 -14.27 -19.51 2.76
C PHE A 246 -13.04 -18.88 2.13
N THR A 247 -13.26 -18.02 1.14
CA THR A 247 -12.19 -17.35 0.38
C THR A 247 -12.10 -15.88 0.77
N VAL A 248 -10.88 -15.42 1.06
CA VAL A 248 -10.54 -14.00 1.22
C VAL A 248 -9.72 -13.55 0.03
N VAL A 249 -10.08 -12.41 -0.55
CA VAL A 249 -9.32 -11.79 -1.64
C VAL A 249 -8.91 -10.39 -1.20
N GLU A 250 -7.63 -10.07 -1.31
CA GLU A 250 -7.12 -8.71 -1.19
C GLU A 250 -6.37 -8.33 -2.45
N TRP A 251 -6.68 -7.16 -2.98
CA TRP A 251 -5.84 -6.55 -4.00
C TRP A 251 -5.47 -5.13 -3.61
N GLY A 252 -4.28 -4.68 -4.01
CA GLY A 252 -3.79 -3.32 -3.83
C GLY A 252 -2.76 -2.95 -4.88
N GLY A 253 -2.11 -1.80 -4.71
CA GLY A 253 -1.00 -1.46 -5.59
C GLY A 253 -0.25 -0.18 -5.25
N LEU A 254 0.78 0.08 -6.02
CA LEU A 254 1.70 1.18 -5.85
C LEU A 254 2.15 1.66 -7.22
N LEU A 255 1.84 2.91 -7.54
CA LEU A 255 2.50 3.60 -8.63
C LEU A 255 3.83 4.14 -8.09
N VAL A 256 4.93 3.65 -8.66
CA VAL A 256 6.27 4.24 -8.51
C VAL A 256 6.39 5.39 -9.52
N LYS A 257 6.62 6.59 -9.00
CA LYS A 257 6.75 7.85 -9.75
C LYS A 257 8.16 8.12 -10.20
#